data_AF-A0A317HPI1-F1
#
_entry.id   AF-A0A317HPI1-F1
#
_cell.length_a   1.000
_cell.length_b   1.000
_cell.length_c   1.000
_cell.angle_alpha   90.00
_cell.angle_beta   90.00
_cell.angle_gamma   90.00
#
_symmetry.space_group_name_H-M   'P 1'
#
loop_
_entity.id
_entity.type
_entity.pdbx_description
1 polymer ?
#
loop_
_entity_poly.entity_id
_entity_poly.type
_entity_poly.pdbx_seq_one_letter_code
_entity_poly.pdbx_strand_id
1 'polypeptide(L)' 'DTLFDEVVATMERHRIRRVPVVDEGGSLVGIISQADVSWAGPPRDVAKLVREVSRETSHESR' A
#
# COMPACT_ATOMS: atom_id res chain seq x y z
N ASP A 1 2.95 -0.29 -16.26
CA ASP A 1 2.54 0.80 -15.35
C ASP A 1 1.42 0.35 -14.45
N THR A 2 1.56 0.57 -13.14
CA THR A 2 0.51 0.34 -12.13
C THR A 2 0.00 1.69 -11.68
N LEU A 3 -1.31 1.87 -11.66
CA LEU A 3 -1.91 3.16 -11.30
C LEU A 3 -1.86 3.36 -9.77
N PHE A 4 -1.78 4.62 -9.34
CA PHE A 4 -1.78 4.98 -7.92
C PHE A 4 -2.96 4.35 -7.14
N ASP A 5 -4.16 4.43 -7.71
CA ASP A 5 -5.39 3.90 -7.09
C ASP A 5 -5.34 2.38 -6.91
N GLU A 6 -4.67 1.66 -7.80
CA GLU A 6 -4.50 0.20 -7.70
C GLU A 6 -3.60 -0.17 -6.53
N VAL A 7 -2.54 0.62 -6.30
CA VAL A 7 -1.65 0.44 -5.15
C VAL A 7 -2.39 0.71 -3.85
N VAL A 8 -3.16 1.81 -3.78
CA VAL A 8 -4.00 2.15 -2.62
C VAL A 8 -5.00 1.03 -2.34
N ALA A 9 -5.76 0.60 -3.34
CA ALA A 9 -6.74 -0.48 -3.21
C ALA A 9 -6.09 -1.80 -2.78
N THR A 10 -4.88 -2.09 -3.25
CA THR A 10 -4.11 -3.28 -2.84
C THR A 10 -3.71 -3.20 -1.37
N MET A 11 -3.23 -2.04 -0.90
CA MET A 11 -2.89 -1.81 0.50
C MET A 11 -4.12 -1.93 1.40
N GLU A 12 -5.25 -1.31 1.03
CA GLU A 12 -6.52 -1.37 1.76
C GLU A 12 -7.04 -2.81 1.85
N ARG A 13 -7.14 -3.50 0.72
CA ARG A 13 -7.68 -4.87 0.63
C ARG A 13 -6.90 -5.87 1.45
N HIS A 14 -5.57 -5.82 1.39
CA HIS A 14 -4.71 -6.77 2.08
C HIS A 14 -4.31 -6.28 3.47
N ARG A 15 -4.68 -5.05 3.85
CA ARG A 15 -4.28 -4.37 5.10
C ARG A 15 -2.76 -4.36 5.31
N ILE A 16 -2.02 -4.12 4.23
CA ILE A 16 -0.56 -4.04 4.22
C ILE A 16 -0.11 -2.61 4.03
N ARG A 17 1.02 -2.26 4.67
CA ARG A 17 1.60 -0.92 4.59
C ARG A 17 2.61 -0.76 3.45
N ARG A 18 2.92 -1.85 2.73
CA ARG A 18 3.94 -1.89 1.67
C ARG A 18 3.51 -2.87 0.58
N VAL A 19 3.76 -2.52 -0.67
CA VAL A 19 3.49 -3.34 -1.85
C VAL A 19 4.81 -3.57 -2.59
N PRO A 20 5.23 -4.84 -2.84
CA PRO A 20 6.40 -5.12 -3.66
C PRO A 20 6.10 -4.81 -5.13
N VAL A 21 7.07 -4.22 -5.83
CA VAL A 21 7.01 -3.99 -7.27
C VAL A 21 7.92 -5.00 -7.93
N VAL A 22 7.38 -5.75 -8.88
CA VAL A 22 8.13 -6.77 -9.64
C VAL A 22 8.19 -6.39 -11.11
N ASP A 23 9.24 -6.82 -11.80
CA ASP A 23 9.30 -6.77 -13.26
C ASP A 23 8.42 -7.87 -13.90
N GLU A 24 8.38 -7.90 -15.24
CA GLU A 24 7.61 -8.89 -16.00
C GLU A 24 8.07 -10.34 -15.75
N GLY A 25 9.32 -10.54 -15.35
CA GLY A 25 9.88 -11.84 -14.97
C GLY A 25 9.57 -12.24 -13.53
N GLY A 26 8.88 -11.38 -12.76
CA GLY A 26 8.56 -11.59 -11.36
C GLY A 26 9.69 -11.24 -10.39
N SER A 27 10.77 -10.61 -10.87
CA SER A 27 11.88 -10.19 -10.00
C SER A 27 11.51 -8.94 -9.23
N LEU A 28 11.80 -8.89 -7.93
CA LEU A 28 11.58 -7.71 -7.11
C LEU A 28 12.48 -6.55 -7.57
N VAL A 29 11.88 -5.44 -7.96
CA VAL A 29 12.59 -4.23 -8.42
C VAL A 29 12.38 -3.03 -7.50
N GLY A 30 11.45 -3.10 -6.54
CA GLY A 30 11.22 -2.03 -5.59
C GLY A 30 10.10 -2.30 -4.59
N ILE A 31 9.85 -1.33 -3.72
CA ILE A 31 8.77 -1.37 -2.73
C ILE A 31 8.09 -0.01 -2.72
N ILE A 32 6.76 0.00 -2.76
CA ILE A 32 5.96 1.21 -2.51
C ILE A 32 5.41 1.10 -1.09
N SER A 33 5.67 2.09 -0.25
CA SER A 33 5.15 2.17 1.11
C SER A 33 3.95 3.11 1.22
N GLN A 34 3.17 2.94 2.28
CA GLN A 34 2.09 3.85 2.63
C GLN A 34 2.61 5.29 2.83
N ALA A 35 3.87 5.49 3.24
CA ALA A 35 4.47 6.81 3.35
C ALA A 35 4.70 7.46 1.97
N ASP A 36 5.10 6.68 0.97
CA ASP A 36 5.26 7.17 -0.42
C ASP A 36 3.90 7.58 -1.00
N VAL A 37 2.87 6.76 -0.76
CA VAL A 37 1.48 7.07 -1.11
C VAL A 37 1.00 8.33 -0.40
N SER A 38 1.41 8.53 0.86
CA SER A 38 1.08 9.71 1.65
C SER A 38 1.67 11.01 1.09
N TRP A 39 2.82 10.91 0.43
CA TRP A 39 3.50 12.03 -0.22
C TRP A 39 3.00 12.31 -1.64
N ALA A 40 2.56 11.28 -2.36
CA ALA A 40 2.15 11.38 -3.76
C ALA A 40 0.65 11.69 -3.97
N GLY A 41 -0.21 11.34 -3.00
CA GLY A 41 -1.66 11.41 -3.15
C GLY A 41 -2.32 12.66 -2.55
N PRO A 42 -3.60 12.94 -2.91
CA PRO A 42 -4.40 13.96 -2.25
C PRO A 42 -4.58 13.64 -0.75
N PRO A 43 -4.55 14.65 0.16
CA PRO A 43 -4.62 14.41 1.61
C PRO A 43 -5.84 13.58 2.08
N ARG A 44 -6.95 13.62 1.34
CA ARG A 44 -8.18 12.88 1.65
C ARG A 44 -8.01 11.37 1.48
N ASP A 45 -7.31 10.95 0.42
CA ASP A 45 -7.14 9.53 0.08
C ASP A 45 -6.14 8.87 1.02
N VAL A 46 -5.09 9.61 1.37
CA VAL A 46 -4.11 9.21 2.40
C VAL A 46 -4.79 8.98 3.75
N ALA A 47 -5.66 9.90 4.18
CA ALA A 47 -6.36 9.76 5.45
C ALA A 47 -7.36 8.59 5.46
N LYS A 48 -7.96 8.24 4.32
CA LYS A 48 -8.80 7.04 4.18
C LYS A 48 -7.97 5.77 4.29
N LEU A 49 -6.87 5.69 3.54
CA LEU A 49 -5.95 4.56 3.54
C LEU A 49 -5.37 4.28 4.94
N VAL A 50 -4.87 5.31 5.63
CA VAL A 50 -4.33 5.18 7.00
C VAL A 50 -5.39 4.57 7.93
N ARG A 51 -6.65 5.00 7.81
CA ARG A 51 -7.74 4.48 8.63
C ARG A 51 -8.06 3.02 8.30
N GLU A 52 -8.13 2.66 7.03
CA GLU A 52 -8.48 1.30 6.61
C GLU A 52 -7.38 0.30 6.93
N VAL A 53 -6.11 0.65 6.71
CA VAL A 53 -4.97 -0.22 7.04
C VAL A 53 -4.76 -0.34 8.55
N SER A 54 -5.16 0.67 9.33
CA SER A 54 -5.02 0.64 10.81
C SER A 54 -6.21 0.00 11.54
N ARG A 55 -7.34 -0.25 10.85
CA ARG A 55 -8.49 -0.97 11.44
C ARG A 55 -8.11 -2.45 11.64
N GLU A 56 -7.69 -2.73 12.87
CA GLU A 56 -7.48 -4.05 13.47
C GLU A 56 -6.72 -5.06 12.59
N THR A 57 -5.43 -4.79 12.39
CA THR A 57 -4.45 -5.86 12.19
C THR A 57 -4.01 -6.36 13.57
N SER A 58 -4.83 -7.21 14.19
CA SER A 58 -4.39 -8.07 15.30
C SER A 58 -3.15 -8.79 14.80
N HIS A 59 -2.00 -8.39 15.33
CA HIS A 59 -0.72 -8.97 14.98
C HIS A 59 -0.74 -10.43 15.40
N GLU A 60 -0.94 -11.36 14.47
CA GLU A 60 -0.27 -12.66 14.58
C GLU A 60 1.21 -12.41 14.24
N SER A 61 1.91 -11.79 15.19
CA SER A 61 3.36 -11.91 15.28
C SER A 61 3.66 -13.34 15.74
N ARG A 62 3.96 -14.22 14.79
CA ARG A 62 4.78 -15.41 15.07
C ARG A 62 6.25 -15.06 14.90
#